data_AF-A0A7Y6UI33-F1
#
_entry.id   AF-A0A7Y6UI33-F1
#
_cell.length_a   1.000
_cell.length_b   1.000
_cell.length_c   1.000
_cell.angle_alpha   90.00
_cell.angle_beta   90.00
_cell.angle_gamma   90.00
#
_symmetry.space_group_name_H-M   'P 1'
#
loop_
_entity.id
_entity.type
_entity.pdbx_description
1 polymer ?
#
loop_
_entity_poly.entity_id
_entity_poly.type
_entity_poly.pdbx_seq_one_letter_code
_entity_poly.pdbx_strand_id
1 'polypeptide(L)'
;MRVLSLLVLGLTACANQHITVPPLPAHPTPELRLDTWRHWHSRAQGVELETRCNRNGCSTSKTAMLQLEGGVVVRHPEDLRPLIDERSDSARALTRLEHAKSKRRTYKLVAYAGVLGFFASCVMAMKNESANWFFYGGGAGLGVTVAGSIGAWLQSDDILAASTSVFDGYDKALAQRLELCVKGLSLVPCEMETPGTMSVPVDDAGGDAAIQALPQR
;
A
#
# COMPACT_ATOMS: atom_id res chain seq x y z
N MET A 1 45.12 -24.34 -0.50
CA MET A 1 43.84 -24.38 -1.25
C MET A 1 42.92 -23.33 -0.64
N ARG A 2 42.65 -22.25 -1.38
CA ARG A 2 41.91 -21.06 -0.94
C ARG A 2 40.68 -20.91 -1.84
N VAL A 3 39.47 -21.11 -1.29
CA VAL A 3 38.24 -20.51 -1.84
C VAL A 3 37.34 -20.17 -0.64
N LEU A 4 37.71 -19.12 0.08
CA LEU A 4 36.84 -18.47 1.05
C LEU A 4 36.08 -17.38 0.26
N SER A 5 35.03 -17.79 -0.45
CA SER A 5 34.14 -16.85 -1.13
C SER A 5 33.35 -16.09 -0.07
N LEU A 6 33.79 -14.85 0.17
CA LEU A 6 33.10 -13.82 0.92
C LEU A 6 31.66 -13.68 0.40
N LEU A 7 30.72 -14.27 1.14
CA LEU A 7 29.29 -14.07 0.99
C LEU A 7 28.97 -12.66 1.51
N VAL A 8 29.30 -11.64 0.71
CA VAL A 8 28.83 -10.27 0.92
C VAL A 8 27.35 -10.28 0.57
N LEU A 9 26.53 -10.67 1.55
CA LEU A 9 25.10 -10.36 1.60
C LEU A 9 25.00 -8.84 1.66
N GLY A 10 25.05 -8.20 0.49
CA GLY A 10 24.77 -6.79 0.34
C GLY A 10 23.36 -6.52 0.83
N LEU A 11 23.26 -5.97 2.04
CA LEU A 11 22.04 -5.35 2.59
C LEU A 11 21.75 -4.03 1.85
N THR A 12 21.85 -4.01 0.52
CA THR A 12 21.35 -2.92 -0.32
C THR A 12 19.86 -3.11 -0.55
N ALA A 13 19.11 -3.28 0.55
CA ALA A 13 17.69 -3.01 0.57
C ALA A 13 17.55 -1.50 0.75
N CYS A 14 17.66 -0.73 -0.34
CA CYS A 14 17.06 0.60 -0.39
C CYS A 14 15.54 0.40 -0.30
N ALA A 15 15.06 0.18 0.92
CA ALA A 15 13.65 0.22 1.23
C ALA A 15 13.21 1.67 1.03
N ASN A 16 12.15 1.87 0.25
CA ASN A 16 11.54 3.19 0.05
C ASN A 16 11.41 3.90 1.41
N GLN A 17 11.94 5.11 1.51
CA GLN A 17 12.02 5.86 2.75
C GLN A 17 10.61 6.11 3.29
N HIS A 18 10.35 5.65 4.52
CA HIS A 18 9.15 6.00 5.26
C HIS A 18 9.20 7.49 5.62
N ILE A 19 8.06 8.18 5.50
CA ILE A 19 7.95 9.55 5.97
C ILE A 19 7.51 9.55 7.44
N THR A 20 8.08 10.47 8.22
CA THR A 20 7.63 10.67 9.60
C THR A 20 6.64 11.82 9.62
N VAL A 21 5.37 11.49 9.89
CA VAL A 21 4.33 12.50 10.10
C VAL A 21 4.22 12.81 11.60
N PRO A 22 4.30 14.08 12.02
CA PRO A 22 4.11 14.43 13.42
C PRO A 22 2.67 14.11 13.86
N PRO A 23 2.47 13.64 15.11
CA PRO A 23 1.12 13.41 15.61
C PRO A 23 0.37 14.75 15.72
N LEU A 24 -0.93 14.73 15.41
CA LEU A 24 -1.78 15.90 15.65
C LEU A 24 -1.88 16.18 17.15
N PRO A 25 -1.91 17.45 17.58
CA PRO A 25 -2.25 17.79 18.94
C PRO A 25 -3.67 17.30 19.27
N ALA A 26 -3.94 16.97 20.53
CA ALA A 26 -5.23 16.40 20.94
C ALA A 26 -6.42 17.32 20.69
N HIS A 27 -6.21 18.64 20.79
CA HIS A 27 -7.23 19.67 20.60
C HIS A 27 -6.65 20.80 19.71
N PRO A 28 -6.57 20.60 18.38
CA PRO A 28 -6.08 21.62 17.47
C PRO A 28 -7.06 22.80 17.42
N THR A 29 -6.53 24.02 17.44
CA THR A 29 -7.33 25.22 17.20
C THR A 29 -7.93 25.16 15.78
N PRO A 30 -9.08 25.79 15.52
CA PRO A 30 -9.70 25.74 14.19
C PRO A 30 -8.77 26.21 13.05
N GLU A 31 -7.94 27.22 13.32
CA GLU A 31 -6.92 27.70 12.38
C GLU A 31 -5.86 26.64 12.09
N LEU A 32 -5.38 25.95 13.14
CA LEU A 32 -4.40 24.87 13.00
C LEU A 32 -4.99 23.67 12.24
N ARG A 33 -6.30 23.39 12.38
CA ARG A 33 -6.97 22.34 11.61
C ARG A 33 -6.94 22.65 10.11
N LEU A 34 -7.29 23.88 9.74
CA LEU A 34 -7.22 24.32 8.34
C LEU A 34 -5.79 24.35 7.80
N ASP A 35 -4.81 24.79 8.59
CA ASP A 35 -3.41 24.79 8.20
C ASP A 35 -2.86 23.36 8.01
N THR A 36 -3.21 22.46 8.93
CA THR A 36 -2.89 21.03 8.82
C THR A 36 -3.49 20.44 7.55
N TRP A 37 -4.76 20.75 7.25
CA TRP A 37 -5.39 20.34 6.00
C TRP A 37 -4.62 20.84 4.79
N ARG A 38 -4.30 22.14 4.73
CA ARG A 38 -3.55 22.76 3.62
C ARG A 38 -2.17 22.13 3.42
N HIS A 39 -1.51 21.71 4.48
CA HIS A 39 -0.18 21.11 4.39
C HIS A 39 -0.23 19.62 3.96
N TRP A 40 -1.22 18.89 4.46
CA TRP A 40 -1.27 17.43 4.34
C TRP A 40 -2.30 16.91 3.34
N HIS A 41 -3.16 17.73 2.74
CA HIS A 41 -4.08 17.21 1.72
C HIS A 41 -3.35 16.65 0.50
N SER A 42 -4.00 15.73 -0.18
CA SER A 42 -3.47 15.16 -1.40
C SER A 42 -3.49 16.18 -2.53
N ARG A 43 -2.42 16.18 -3.32
CA ARG A 43 -2.27 16.97 -4.55
C ARG A 43 -2.41 16.09 -5.78
N ALA A 44 -1.83 14.90 -5.74
CA ALA A 44 -1.89 13.94 -6.83
C ALA A 44 -1.83 12.51 -6.31
N GLN A 45 -2.44 11.60 -7.06
CA GLN A 45 -2.44 10.16 -6.80
C GLN A 45 -1.94 9.44 -8.04
N GLY A 46 -1.20 8.36 -7.87
CA GLY A 46 -0.66 7.62 -9.00
C GLY A 46 -0.11 6.25 -8.65
N VAL A 47 0.44 5.60 -9.67
CA VAL A 47 1.14 4.32 -9.54
C VAL A 47 2.53 4.49 -10.14
N GLU A 48 3.55 4.29 -9.32
CA GLU A 48 4.94 4.24 -9.73
C GLU A 48 5.24 2.84 -10.28
N LEU A 49 5.82 2.79 -11.48
CA LEU A 49 6.25 1.57 -12.15
C LEU A 49 7.77 1.50 -12.12
N GLU A 50 8.31 0.54 -11.38
CA GLU A 50 9.75 0.27 -11.37
C GLU A 50 10.02 -0.97 -12.23
N THR A 51 10.73 -0.79 -13.34
CA THR A 51 11.11 -1.89 -14.24
C THR A 51 12.59 -2.18 -14.09
N ARG A 52 12.93 -3.41 -13.69
CA ARG A 52 14.32 -3.89 -13.60
C ARG A 52 14.55 -4.95 -14.66
N CYS A 53 15.47 -4.68 -15.59
CA CYS A 53 15.87 -5.61 -16.63
C CYS A 53 17.24 -6.22 -16.32
N ASN A 54 17.36 -7.53 -16.53
CA ASN A 54 18.62 -8.26 -16.48
C ASN A 54 18.73 -9.18 -17.73
N ARG A 55 19.83 -9.94 -17.83
CA ARG A 55 20.09 -10.82 -18.98
C ARG A 55 19.01 -11.89 -19.20
N ASN A 56 18.21 -12.20 -18.18
CA ASN A 56 17.21 -13.26 -18.19
C ASN A 56 15.76 -12.73 -18.29
N GLY A 57 15.58 -11.41 -18.43
CA GLY A 57 14.26 -10.79 -18.60
C GLY A 57 14.09 -9.47 -17.85
N CYS A 58 12.89 -8.92 -17.94
CA CYS A 58 12.48 -7.72 -17.20
C CYS A 58 11.40 -8.06 -16.18
N SER A 59 11.52 -7.50 -14.99
CA SER A 59 10.50 -7.55 -13.95
C SER A 59 9.98 -6.15 -13.70
N THR A 60 8.66 -5.99 -13.62
CA THR A 60 8.02 -4.71 -13.31
C THR A 60 7.31 -4.82 -11.97
N SER A 61 7.60 -3.92 -11.05
CA SER A 61 6.84 -3.74 -9.81
C SER A 61 6.01 -2.47 -9.87
N LYS A 62 4.80 -2.54 -9.31
CA LYS A 62 3.87 -1.44 -9.20
C LYS A 62 3.74 -1.02 -7.74
N THR A 63 3.79 0.28 -7.48
CA THR A 63 3.63 0.83 -6.13
C THR A 63 2.66 2.00 -6.20
N ALA A 64 1.58 1.98 -5.42
CA ALA A 64 0.71 3.15 -5.30
C ALA A 64 1.47 4.29 -4.61
N MET A 65 1.23 5.51 -5.05
CA MET A 65 1.84 6.70 -4.45
C MET A 65 0.82 7.83 -4.30
N LEU A 66 1.00 8.60 -3.23
CA LEU A 66 0.26 9.81 -2.92
C LEU A 66 1.24 10.97 -2.85
N GLN A 67 1.04 12.03 -3.61
CA GLN A 67 1.79 13.27 -3.48
C GLN A 67 0.97 14.27 -2.65
N LEU A 68 1.57 14.78 -1.57
CA LEU A 68 0.99 15.80 -0.70
C LEU A 68 1.29 17.20 -1.24
N GLU A 69 0.59 18.23 -0.75
CA GLU A 69 0.70 19.61 -1.24
C GLU A 69 2.14 20.17 -1.22
N GLY A 70 2.96 19.79 -0.23
CA GLY A 70 4.38 20.13 -0.12
C GLY A 70 5.33 19.36 -1.07
N GLY A 71 4.80 18.56 -2.00
CA GLY A 71 5.58 17.75 -2.93
C GLY A 71 6.13 16.45 -2.33
N VAL A 72 5.85 16.18 -1.06
CA VAL A 72 6.22 14.93 -0.36
C VAL A 72 5.49 13.76 -1.00
N VAL A 73 6.22 12.72 -1.37
CA VAL A 73 5.67 11.51 -1.99
C VAL A 73 5.61 10.38 -0.96
N VAL A 74 4.39 9.93 -0.69
CA VAL A 74 4.09 8.84 0.24
C VAL A 74 3.86 7.57 -0.55
N ARG A 75 4.70 6.56 -0.31
CA ARG A 75 4.60 5.23 -0.93
C ARG A 75 4.04 4.17 0.02
N HIS A 76 4.03 4.49 1.31
CA HIS A 76 3.62 3.59 2.39
C HIS A 76 2.39 4.19 3.07
N PRO A 77 1.19 3.67 2.81
CA PRO A 77 -0.05 4.20 3.41
C PRO A 77 -0.04 4.19 4.94
N GLU A 78 0.74 3.31 5.58
CA GLU A 78 0.93 3.26 7.03
C GLU A 78 1.52 4.55 7.62
N ASP A 79 2.28 5.33 6.85
CA ASP A 79 2.87 6.58 7.31
C ASP A 79 1.81 7.67 7.53
N LEU A 80 0.64 7.53 6.88
CA LEU A 80 -0.49 8.44 7.01
C LEU A 80 -1.40 8.10 8.19
N ARG A 81 -1.15 7.00 8.90
CA ARG A 81 -1.98 6.55 10.02
C ARG A 81 -2.23 7.64 11.08
N PRO A 82 -1.27 8.51 11.47
CA PRO A 82 -1.53 9.59 12.41
C PRO A 82 -2.55 10.63 11.92
N LEU A 83 -2.73 10.76 10.61
CA LEU A 83 -3.60 11.74 9.96
C LEU A 83 -5.00 11.19 9.65
N ILE A 84 -5.15 9.88 9.64
CA ILE A 84 -6.38 9.19 9.26
C ILE A 84 -7.23 8.95 10.52
N ASP A 85 -8.52 9.29 10.45
CA ASP A 85 -9.46 8.92 11.51
C ASP A 85 -9.63 7.39 11.61
N GLU A 86 -9.49 6.83 12.82
CA GLU A 86 -9.53 5.38 13.05
C GLU A 86 -10.86 4.72 12.65
N ARG A 87 -11.95 5.50 12.56
CA ARG A 87 -13.30 5.01 12.19
C ARG A 87 -13.58 5.14 10.69
N SER A 88 -12.71 5.82 9.94
CA SER A 88 -12.86 6.05 8.51
C SER A 88 -12.73 4.77 7.67
N ASP A 89 -13.23 4.80 6.43
CA ASP A 89 -13.00 3.74 5.45
C ASP A 89 -11.51 3.54 5.14
N SER A 90 -10.73 4.62 5.14
CA SER A 90 -9.28 4.60 4.91
C SER A 90 -8.54 3.83 6.02
N ALA A 91 -8.95 3.96 7.28
CA ALA A 91 -8.41 3.16 8.38
C ALA A 91 -8.74 1.66 8.23
N ARG A 92 -9.95 1.33 7.77
CA ARG A 92 -10.34 -0.06 7.44
C ARG A 92 -9.51 -0.62 6.29
N ALA A 93 -9.32 0.16 5.23
CA ALA A 93 -8.48 -0.21 4.09
C ALA A 93 -7.01 -0.40 4.50
N LEU A 94 -6.49 0.46 5.40
CA LEU A 94 -5.15 0.34 5.95
C LEU A 94 -4.98 -0.95 6.74
N THR A 95 -5.98 -1.31 7.55
CA THR A 95 -5.97 -2.59 8.28
C THR A 95 -5.94 -3.77 7.30
N ARG A 96 -6.72 -3.73 6.20
CA ARG A 96 -6.69 -4.78 5.16
C ARG A 96 -5.33 -4.86 4.47
N LEU A 97 -4.70 -3.72 4.21
CA LEU A 97 -3.36 -3.63 3.64
C LEU A 97 -2.32 -4.28 4.57
N GLU A 98 -2.35 -3.99 5.88
CA GLU A 98 -1.46 -4.61 6.87
C GLU A 98 -1.62 -6.14 6.88
N HIS A 99 -2.85 -6.64 6.82
CA HIS A 99 -3.13 -8.07 6.73
C HIS A 99 -2.58 -8.71 5.44
N ALA A 100 -2.77 -8.05 4.29
CA ALA A 100 -2.24 -8.53 3.01
C ALA A 100 -0.69 -8.55 3.01
N LYS A 101 -0.05 -7.49 3.53
CA LYS A 101 1.40 -7.42 3.72
C LYS A 101 1.89 -8.54 4.64
N SER A 102 1.20 -8.81 5.74
CA SER A 102 1.51 -9.88 6.68
C SER A 102 1.40 -11.26 6.03
N LYS A 103 0.30 -11.56 5.33
CA LYS A 103 0.12 -12.81 4.57
C LYS A 103 1.22 -13.01 3.54
N ARG A 104 1.55 -11.98 2.75
CA ARG A 104 2.66 -12.02 1.79
C ARG A 104 3.99 -12.35 2.46
N ARG A 105 4.26 -11.78 3.65
CA ARG A 105 5.47 -12.09 4.43
C ARG A 105 5.49 -13.57 4.85
N THR A 106 4.37 -14.09 5.34
CA THR A 106 4.23 -15.50 5.69
C THR A 106 4.47 -16.42 4.50
N TYR A 107 3.87 -16.14 3.34
CA TYR A 107 4.10 -16.93 2.12
C TYR A 107 5.56 -16.91 1.67
N LYS A 108 6.24 -15.76 1.75
CA LYS A 108 7.67 -15.67 1.48
C LYS A 108 8.50 -16.49 2.47
N LEU A 109 8.19 -16.43 3.76
CA LEU A 109 8.87 -17.23 4.78
C LEU A 109 8.69 -18.73 4.53
N VAL A 110 7.48 -19.18 4.18
CA VAL A 110 7.19 -20.57 3.82
C VAL A 110 7.97 -20.98 2.57
N ALA A 111 8.03 -20.12 1.55
CA ALA A 111 8.83 -20.40 0.35
C ALA A 111 10.32 -20.56 0.69
N TYR A 112 10.89 -19.67 1.53
CA TYR A 112 12.28 -19.77 1.97
C TYR A 112 12.54 -21.02 2.81
N ALA A 113 11.62 -21.37 3.72
CA ALA A 113 11.71 -22.61 4.49
C ALA A 113 11.68 -23.85 3.57
N GLY A 114 10.86 -23.82 2.51
CA GLY A 114 10.84 -24.86 1.47
C GLY A 114 12.18 -25.02 0.75
N VAL A 115 12.81 -23.91 0.36
CA VAL A 115 14.15 -23.92 -0.26
C VAL A 115 15.21 -24.47 0.68
N LEU A 116 15.21 -24.04 1.95
CA LEU A 116 16.15 -24.53 2.95
C LEU A 116 15.95 -26.02 3.24
N GLY A 117 14.69 -26.48 3.33
CA GLY A 117 14.36 -27.89 3.49
C GLY A 117 14.79 -28.75 2.30
N PHE A 118 14.56 -28.25 1.07
CA PHE A 118 15.05 -28.89 -0.16
C PHE A 118 16.58 -29.00 -0.18
N PHE A 119 17.27 -27.92 0.19
CA PHE A 119 18.73 -27.92 0.23
C PHE A 119 19.27 -28.92 1.27
N ALA A 120 18.69 -28.93 2.48
CA ALA A 120 19.06 -29.87 3.53
C ALA A 120 18.83 -31.34 3.11
N SER A 121 17.72 -31.64 2.43
CA SER A 121 17.44 -33.00 1.95
C SER A 121 18.42 -33.43 0.86
N CYS A 122 18.84 -32.53 -0.04
CA CYS A 122 19.88 -32.81 -1.03
C CYS A 122 21.23 -33.15 -0.38
N VAL A 123 21.63 -32.41 0.67
CA VAL A 123 22.89 -32.67 1.40
C VAL A 123 22.85 -34.02 2.12
N MET A 124 21.71 -34.38 2.72
CA MET A 124 21.54 -35.68 3.39
C MET A 124 21.49 -36.84 2.39
N ALA A 125 20.88 -36.64 1.22
CA ALA A 125 20.83 -37.63 0.16
C ALA A 125 22.23 -37.99 -0.38
N MET A 126 23.10 -37.00 -0.56
CA MET A 126 24.49 -37.25 -0.98
C MET A 126 25.27 -38.12 0.01
N LYS A 127 24.83 -38.24 1.27
CA LYS A 127 25.45 -39.11 2.28
C LYS A 127 24.88 -40.53 2.32
N ASN A 128 23.71 -40.78 1.70
CA ASN A 128 23.04 -42.07 1.71
C ASN A 128 22.82 -42.57 0.27
N GLU A 129 23.66 -43.49 -0.19
CA GLU A 129 23.65 -44.02 -1.57
C GLU A 129 22.37 -44.80 -1.94
N SER A 130 21.49 -45.13 -0.98
CA SER A 130 20.33 -46.02 -1.18
C SER A 130 18.95 -45.35 -1.17
N ALA A 131 18.86 -44.02 -1.02
CA ALA A 131 17.57 -43.34 -0.88
C ALA A 131 17.12 -42.67 -2.20
N ASN A 132 15.89 -42.97 -2.64
CA ASN A 132 15.15 -42.26 -3.69
C ASN A 132 14.81 -40.81 -3.26
N TRP A 133 15.84 -39.98 -3.07
CA TRP A 133 15.78 -38.62 -2.54
C TRP A 133 14.91 -37.68 -3.37
N PHE A 134 14.84 -37.93 -4.68
CA PHE A 134 14.07 -37.13 -5.63
C PHE A 134 12.57 -37.11 -5.29
N PHE A 135 12.02 -38.26 -4.87
CA PHE A 135 10.59 -38.40 -4.60
C PHE A 135 10.18 -37.95 -3.20
N TYR A 136 11.01 -38.16 -2.17
CA TYR A 136 10.65 -37.86 -0.78
C TYR A 136 11.11 -36.48 -0.29
N GLY A 137 12.30 -36.03 -0.69
CA GLY A 137 12.87 -34.74 -0.26
C GLY A 137 12.81 -33.66 -1.34
N GLY A 138 13.02 -34.06 -2.59
CA GLY A 138 13.10 -33.15 -3.72
C GLY A 138 11.74 -32.56 -4.13
N GLY A 139 10.75 -33.43 -4.35
CA GLY A 139 9.42 -33.01 -4.78
C GLY A 139 8.68 -32.12 -3.77
N ALA A 140 8.74 -32.47 -2.48
CA ALA A 140 8.07 -31.70 -1.42
C ALA A 140 8.67 -30.28 -1.25
N GLY A 141 9.99 -30.16 -1.23
CA GLY A 141 10.66 -28.87 -1.07
C GLY A 141 10.46 -27.93 -2.26
N LEU A 142 10.50 -28.48 -3.48
CA LEU A 142 10.23 -27.72 -4.70
C LEU A 142 8.75 -27.29 -4.76
N GLY A 143 7.83 -28.19 -4.42
CA GLY A 143 6.39 -27.90 -4.36
C GLY A 143 6.05 -26.75 -3.41
N VAL A 144 6.59 -26.76 -2.18
CA VAL A 144 6.38 -25.70 -1.18
C VAL A 144 6.97 -24.36 -1.66
N THR A 145 8.13 -24.38 -2.30
CA THR A 145 8.78 -23.17 -2.81
C THR A 145 7.96 -22.51 -3.92
N VAL A 146 7.48 -23.31 -4.88
CA VAL A 146 6.66 -22.83 -6.00
C VAL A 146 5.32 -22.31 -5.47
N ALA A 147 4.64 -23.08 -4.63
CA ALA A 147 3.36 -22.67 -4.04
C ALA A 147 3.49 -21.37 -3.22
N GLY A 148 4.54 -21.25 -2.40
CA GLY A 148 4.80 -20.04 -1.62
C GLY A 148 5.11 -18.81 -2.50
N SER A 149 5.82 -19.01 -3.61
CA SER A 149 6.16 -17.96 -4.57
C SER A 149 4.93 -17.47 -5.34
N ILE A 150 4.07 -18.38 -5.80
CA ILE A 150 2.79 -18.05 -6.44
C ILE A 150 1.87 -17.32 -5.46
N GLY A 151 1.77 -17.80 -4.21
CA GLY A 151 0.97 -17.14 -3.17
C GLY A 151 1.46 -15.70 -2.90
N ALA A 152 2.78 -15.48 -2.90
CA ALA A 152 3.35 -14.14 -2.73
C ALA A 152 3.13 -13.22 -3.94
N TRP A 153 2.97 -13.79 -5.15
CA TRP A 153 2.64 -13.05 -6.38
C TRP A 153 1.16 -12.65 -6.41
N LEU A 154 0.24 -13.56 -6.11
CA LEU A 154 -1.20 -13.24 -6.06
C LEU A 154 -1.52 -12.12 -5.06
N GLN A 155 -0.76 -12.02 -3.97
CA GLN A 155 -0.94 -10.96 -2.98
C GLN A 155 -0.40 -9.59 -3.40
N SER A 156 0.35 -9.46 -4.51
CA SER A 156 0.85 -8.14 -4.93
C SER A 156 -0.28 -7.22 -5.41
N ASP A 157 -1.27 -7.78 -6.09
CA ASP A 157 -2.41 -7.02 -6.62
C ASP A 157 -3.35 -6.60 -5.49
N ASP A 158 -3.58 -7.48 -4.50
CA ASP A 158 -4.34 -7.15 -3.29
C ASP A 158 -3.69 -6.00 -2.50
N ILE A 159 -2.36 -6.00 -2.37
CA ILE A 159 -1.62 -4.93 -1.70
C ILE A 159 -1.75 -3.61 -2.47
N LEU A 160 -1.66 -3.66 -3.81
CA LEU A 160 -1.79 -2.46 -4.64
C LEU A 160 -3.21 -1.90 -4.53
N ALA A 161 -4.24 -2.73 -4.70
CA ALA A 161 -5.64 -2.34 -4.61
C ALA A 161 -5.99 -1.78 -3.22
N ALA A 162 -5.51 -2.42 -2.14
CA ALA A 162 -5.71 -1.92 -0.79
C ALA A 162 -5.00 -0.58 -0.55
N SER A 163 -3.78 -0.40 -1.10
CA SER A 163 -3.05 0.86 -0.98
C SER A 163 -3.76 2.00 -1.72
N THR A 164 -4.21 1.76 -2.95
CA THR A 164 -5.00 2.72 -3.73
C THR A 164 -6.28 3.09 -2.98
N SER A 165 -7.00 2.12 -2.41
CA SER A 165 -8.20 2.39 -1.62
C SER A 165 -7.95 3.26 -0.37
N VAL A 166 -6.77 3.18 0.26
CA VAL A 166 -6.39 4.09 1.36
C VAL A 166 -6.20 5.51 0.84
N PHE A 167 -5.52 5.66 -0.30
CA PHE A 167 -5.24 6.97 -0.90
C PHE A 167 -6.50 7.63 -1.48
N ASP A 168 -7.40 6.88 -2.10
CA ASP A 168 -8.67 7.40 -2.63
C ASP A 168 -9.54 8.02 -1.52
N GLY A 169 -9.55 7.40 -0.33
CA GLY A 169 -10.31 7.89 0.82
C GLY A 169 -9.54 8.85 1.73
N TYR A 170 -8.28 9.13 1.45
CA TYR A 170 -7.37 9.82 2.37
C TYR A 170 -7.86 11.23 2.73
N ASP A 171 -8.15 12.06 1.73
CA ASP A 171 -8.59 13.44 1.95
C ASP A 171 -9.90 13.48 2.75
N LYS A 172 -10.85 12.61 2.44
CA LYS A 172 -12.10 12.52 3.22
C LYS A 172 -11.83 12.14 4.68
N ALA A 173 -10.94 11.18 4.93
CA ALA A 173 -10.58 10.75 6.28
C ALA A 173 -9.82 11.84 7.05
N LEU A 174 -8.95 12.59 6.38
CA LEU A 174 -8.23 13.72 6.97
C LEU A 174 -9.20 14.86 7.34
N ALA A 175 -10.19 15.15 6.49
CA ALA A 175 -11.18 16.20 6.74
C ALA A 175 -12.06 15.83 7.93
N GLN A 176 -12.47 14.56 7.98
CA GLN A 176 -13.21 14.00 9.11
C GLN A 176 -12.40 14.06 10.40
N ARG A 177 -11.11 13.70 10.37
CA ARG A 177 -10.21 13.74 11.54
C ARG A 177 -10.04 15.16 12.09
N LEU A 178 -10.03 16.15 11.18
CA LEU A 178 -9.88 17.57 11.47
C LEU A 178 -11.22 18.29 11.71
N GLU A 179 -12.35 17.58 11.69
CA GLU A 179 -13.69 18.15 11.87
C GLU A 179 -13.94 19.36 10.94
N LEU A 180 -13.55 19.21 9.67
CA LEU A 180 -13.76 20.21 8.63
C LEU A 180 -15.02 19.90 7.83
N CYS A 181 -15.86 20.91 7.63
CA CYS A 181 -17.08 20.87 6.87
C CYS A 181 -16.89 21.61 5.53
N VAL A 182 -17.49 21.09 4.46
CA VAL A 182 -17.47 21.72 3.14
C VAL A 182 -18.61 22.73 3.07
N LYS A 183 -18.29 24.01 2.91
CA LYS A 183 -19.26 25.09 2.70
C LYS A 183 -19.07 25.69 1.31
N GLY A 184 -19.82 25.18 0.34
CA GLY A 184 -19.63 25.53 -1.08
C GLY A 184 -18.29 25.02 -1.60
N LEU A 185 -17.39 25.93 -2.01
CA LEU A 185 -16.05 25.60 -2.51
C LEU A 185 -14.95 25.74 -1.44
N SER A 186 -15.28 26.09 -0.20
CA SER A 186 -14.32 26.24 0.88
C SER A 186 -14.52 25.18 1.97
N LEU A 187 -13.42 24.76 2.58
CA LEU A 187 -13.41 23.97 3.81
C LEU A 187 -13.33 24.93 4.99
N VAL A 188 -14.23 24.75 5.95
CA VAL A 188 -14.29 25.54 7.20
C VAL A 188 -14.46 24.60 8.39
N PRO A 189 -13.97 24.96 9.59
CA PRO A 189 -14.24 24.20 10.80
C PRO A 189 -15.74 24.12 11.07
N CYS A 190 -16.27 22.93 11.35
CA CYS A 190 -17.71 22.71 11.51
C CYS A 190 -18.34 23.55 12.63
N GLU A 191 -17.57 23.88 13.67
CA GLU A 191 -18.00 24.74 14.78
C GLU A 191 -18.29 26.20 14.39
N MET A 192 -17.78 26.67 13.24
CA MET A 192 -18.06 28.00 12.71
C MET A 192 -19.32 28.05 11.84
N GLU A 193 -19.98 26.90 11.64
CA GLU A 193 -21.23 26.81 10.93
C GLU A 193 -22.35 27.40 11.80
N THR A 194 -22.50 28.72 11.74
CA THR A 194 -23.55 29.43 12.46
C THR A 194 -24.90 28.94 11.93
N PRO A 195 -25.78 28.38 12.79
CA PRO A 195 -27.11 27.94 12.38
C PRO A 195 -27.94 29.20 12.08
N GLY A 196 -27.95 29.63 10.82
CA GLY A 196 -28.67 30.86 10.47
C GLY A 196 -28.62 31.27 9.01
N THR A 197 -27.69 30.76 8.20
CA THR A 197 -27.75 30.98 6.75
C THR A 197 -28.57 29.86 6.11
N MET A 198 -29.89 30.06 6.04
CA MET A 198 -30.76 29.29 5.17
C MET A 198 -30.14 29.25 3.77
N SER A 199 -29.72 28.08 3.34
CA SER A 199 -29.35 27.82 1.95
C SER A 199 -30.53 28.25 1.08
N VAL A 200 -30.30 29.22 0.21
CA VAL A 200 -31.20 29.54 -0.89
C VAL A 200 -31.52 28.22 -1.60
N PRO A 201 -32.80 27.86 -1.80
CA PRO A 201 -33.14 26.69 -2.59
C PRO A 201 -32.48 26.84 -3.95
N VAL A 202 -31.56 25.93 -4.26
CA VAL A 202 -31.12 25.73 -5.63
C VAL A 202 -32.33 25.13 -6.30
N ASP A 203 -33.13 25.98 -6.93
CA ASP A 203 -34.17 25.56 -7.85
C ASP A 203 -33.48 24.71 -8.93
N ASP A 204 -33.67 23.40 -8.81
CA ASP A 204 -33.37 22.33 -9.76
C ASP A 204 -34.21 22.52 -11.03
N ALA A 205 -34.12 23.69 -11.65
CA ALA A 205 -34.77 24.00 -12.90
C ALA A 205 -33.83 23.63 -14.07
N GLY A 206 -33.90 22.35 -14.45
CA GLY A 206 -33.72 21.96 -15.85
C GLY A 206 -32.27 21.75 -16.31
N GLY A 207 -31.85 20.48 -16.27
CA GLY A 207 -30.58 20.05 -16.85
C GLY A 207 -30.57 18.60 -17.29
N ASP A 208 -31.71 18.07 -17.77
CA ASP A 208 -31.80 16.81 -18.51
C ASP A 208 -31.03 16.91 -19.85
N ALA A 209 -29.71 17.03 -19.81
CA ALA A 209 -28.86 16.86 -20.97
C ALA A 209 -28.49 15.37 -21.08
N ALA A 210 -29.34 14.65 -21.81
CA ALA A 210 -29.14 13.29 -22.26
C ALA A 210 -27.70 13.06 -22.76
N ILE A 211 -26.92 12.26 -22.03
CA ILE A 211 -25.66 11.70 -22.53
C ILE A 211 -26.02 10.58 -23.50
N GLN A 212 -26.08 10.93 -24.79
CA GLN A 212 -26.15 9.95 -25.87
C GLN A 212 -24.89 9.07 -25.87
N ALA A 213 -25.12 7.77 -25.84
CA ALA A 213 -24.10 6.74 -25.99
C ALA A 213 -23.38 6.87 -27.35
N LEU A 214 -22.07 7.05 -27.31
CA LEU A 214 -21.20 6.91 -28.48
C LEU A 214 -21.02 5.41 -28.80
N PRO A 215 -21.19 4.97 -30.06
CA PRO A 215 -20.96 3.59 -30.45
C PRO A 215 -19.46 3.26 -30.42
N GLN A 216 -19.12 2.14 -29.77
CA GLN A 216 -17.78 1.57 -29.84
C GLN A 216 -17.51 1.03 -31.25
N ARG A 217 -16.34 1.37 -31.79
CA ARG A 217 -15.76 0.77 -33.00
C ARG A 217 -14.67 -0.21 -32.62
#